data_AF-A0A386C9L6-F1
#
_entry.id   AF-A0A386C9L6-F1
#
_cell.length_a   1.000
_cell.length_b   1.000
_cell.length_c   1.000
_cell.angle_alpha   90.00
_cell.angle_beta   90.00
_cell.angle_gamma   90.00
#
_symmetry.space_group_name_H-M   'P 1'
#
loop_
_entity.id
_entity.type
_entity.pdbx_description
1 polymer ?
#
loop_
_entity_poly.entity_id
_entity_poly.type
_entity_poly.pdbx_seq_one_letter_code
_entity_poly.pdbx_strand_id
1 'polypeptide(L)'
;NTYQFTGKKNYVSSVKLQEELDFLYVLVHGEFERTDMVEYFGEQLAGFAFTENGWVQSYGSRCVKPPIIYGDVSRLAPMTVRWSRFAQSITKRPMKGMLTGPVTVLHGVLFAMTNHGRRQLCKSLWR
;
A
#
# COMPACT_ATOMS: atom_id res chain seq x y z
N ASN A 1 11.79 -13.04 11.10
CA ASN A 1 13.01 -12.27 11.43
C ASN A 1 13.96 -12.06 10.24
N THR A 2 14.04 -12.97 9.26
CA THR A 2 14.90 -12.82 8.06
C THR A 2 14.33 -11.87 7.00
N TYR A 3 13.01 -11.87 6.78
CA TYR A 3 12.35 -10.98 5.80
C TYR A 3 12.54 -9.47 6.08
N GLN A 4 12.47 -9.06 7.35
CA GLN A 4 12.72 -7.66 7.73
C GLN A 4 14.18 -7.25 7.49
N PHE A 5 15.12 -8.19 7.56
CA PHE A 5 16.54 -7.94 7.32
C PHE A 5 16.84 -7.78 5.82
N THR A 6 16.25 -8.64 4.97
CA THR A 6 16.39 -8.50 3.51
C THR A 6 15.70 -7.24 2.99
N GLY A 7 14.50 -6.93 3.49
CA GLY A 7 13.78 -5.71 3.11
C GLY A 7 14.62 -4.46 3.37
N LYS A 8 15.20 -4.34 4.58
CA LYS A 8 16.10 -3.22 4.95
C LYS A 8 17.28 -3.04 4.00
N LYS A 9 17.88 -4.12 3.50
CA LYS A 9 18.99 -4.05 2.53
C LYS A 9 18.54 -3.41 1.21
N ASN A 10 17.34 -3.76 0.73
CA ASN A 10 16.79 -3.23 -0.52
C ASN A 10 16.48 -1.73 -0.44
N TYR A 11 16.00 -1.24 0.71
CA TYR A 11 15.85 0.21 0.91
C TYR A 11 17.20 0.93 0.83
N VAL A 12 18.23 0.40 1.49
CA VAL A 12 19.56 1.03 1.50
C VAL A 12 20.16 1.06 0.10
N SER A 13 20.10 -0.03 -0.66
CA SER A 13 20.60 -0.05 -2.03
C SER A 13 19.82 0.90 -2.94
N SER A 14 18.49 0.95 -2.82
CA SER A 14 17.65 1.85 -3.62
C SER A 14 17.89 3.31 -3.31
N VAL A 15 18.07 3.68 -2.03
CA VAL A 15 18.38 5.05 -1.64
C VAL A 15 19.76 5.48 -2.14
N LYS A 16 20.77 4.62 -2.00
CA LYS A 16 22.12 4.91 -2.54
C LYS A 16 22.10 5.15 -4.05
N LEU A 17 21.42 4.27 -4.80
CA LEU A 17 21.26 4.43 -6.24
C LEU A 17 20.61 5.78 -6.58
N GLN A 18 19.57 6.18 -5.86
CA GLN A 18 18.91 7.46 -6.10
C GLN A 18 19.77 8.66 -5.69
N GLU A 19 20.64 8.52 -4.69
CA GLU A 19 21.58 9.58 -4.29
C GLU A 19 22.68 9.79 -5.34
N GLU A 20 23.18 8.71 -5.94
CA GLU A 20 24.11 8.73 -7.08
C GLU A 20 23.50 9.40 -8.33
N LEU A 21 22.17 9.41 -8.44
CA LEU A 21 21.44 10.19 -9.44
C LEU A 21 21.28 11.63 -8.93
N ASP A 22 22.29 12.47 -9.19
CA ASP A 22 22.38 13.85 -8.67
C ASP A 22 21.21 14.78 -9.04
N PHE A 23 20.36 14.40 -10.00
CA PHE A 23 19.16 15.17 -10.38
C PHE A 23 17.91 14.85 -9.54
N LEU A 24 17.95 13.85 -8.65
CA LEU A 24 16.84 13.48 -7.78
C LEU A 24 16.89 14.24 -6.44
N TYR A 25 16.08 15.29 -6.35
CA TYR A 25 15.98 16.12 -5.13
C TYR A 25 15.08 15.51 -4.05
N VAL A 26 14.11 14.68 -4.43
CA VAL A 26 13.17 14.01 -3.51
C VAL A 26 13.19 12.52 -3.80
N LEU A 27 13.47 11.71 -2.78
CA LEU A 27 13.66 10.27 -2.91
C LEU A 27 12.39 9.50 -2.59
N VAL A 28 12.33 8.24 -3.03
CA VAL A 28 11.28 7.28 -2.67
C VAL A 28 11.91 6.02 -2.08
N HIS A 29 11.18 5.33 -1.21
CA HIS A 29 11.69 4.13 -0.55
C HIS A 29 11.55 2.85 -1.39
N GLY A 30 10.91 2.91 -2.57
CA GLY A 30 10.80 1.80 -3.51
C GLY A 30 9.71 0.76 -3.22
N GLU A 31 8.93 0.91 -2.13
CA GLU A 31 7.77 0.06 -1.79
C GLU A 31 8.05 -1.45 -1.69
N PHE A 32 9.28 -1.85 -1.34
CA PHE A 32 9.68 -3.27 -1.26
C PHE A 32 8.91 -4.11 -0.23
N GLU A 33 8.22 -3.48 0.72
CA GLU A 33 7.36 -4.15 1.68
C GLU A 33 5.99 -4.56 1.12
N ARG A 34 5.64 -4.08 -0.08
CA ARG A 34 4.30 -4.22 -0.68
C ARG A 34 4.39 -5.06 -1.94
N THR A 35 3.43 -5.95 -2.09
CA THR A 35 3.23 -6.74 -3.33
C THR A 35 2.14 -6.12 -4.20
N ASP A 36 1.08 -5.59 -3.58
CA ASP A 36 -0.02 -4.92 -4.25
C ASP A 36 -0.42 -3.64 -3.49
N MET A 37 -0.73 -2.59 -4.25
CA MET A 37 -0.99 -1.25 -3.72
C MET A 37 -2.34 -1.11 -3.01
N VAL A 38 -3.27 -2.06 -3.16
CA VAL A 38 -4.57 -2.07 -2.49
C VAL A 38 -4.56 -3.10 -1.35
N GLU A 39 -4.07 -4.32 -1.60
CA GLU A 39 -4.00 -5.40 -0.61
C GLU A 39 -3.19 -4.97 0.62
N TYR A 40 -2.02 -4.36 0.42
CA TYR A 40 -1.16 -3.90 1.52
C TYR A 40 -1.87 -2.97 2.52
N PHE A 41 -2.73 -2.07 2.02
CA PHE A 41 -3.50 -1.17 2.88
C PHE A 41 -4.72 -1.88 3.46
N GLY A 42 -5.43 -2.67 2.67
CA GLY A 42 -6.60 -3.41 3.12
C GLY A 42 -6.29 -4.37 4.27
N GLU A 43 -5.12 -5.03 4.29
CA GLU A 43 -4.69 -5.92 5.37
C GLU A 43 -4.56 -5.22 6.74
N GLN A 44 -4.42 -3.89 6.73
CA GLN A 44 -4.23 -3.07 7.92
C GLN A 44 -5.46 -2.22 8.27
N LEU A 45 -6.54 -2.37 7.50
CA LEU A 45 -7.81 -1.68 7.69
C LEU A 45 -8.86 -2.67 8.21
N ALA A 46 -9.62 -2.26 9.22
CA ALA A 46 -10.81 -3.00 9.62
C ALA A 46 -11.87 -2.95 8.50
N GLY A 47 -12.74 -3.95 8.43
CA GLY A 47 -13.79 -4.03 7.40
C GLY A 47 -13.34 -4.59 6.05
N PHE A 48 -12.07 -5.00 5.91
CA PHE A 48 -11.53 -5.70 4.75
C PHE A 48 -11.41 -7.21 4.99
N ALA A 49 -11.72 -8.00 3.97
CA ALA A 49 -11.50 -9.44 3.93
C ALA A 49 -10.78 -9.83 2.63
N PHE A 50 -9.99 -10.90 2.72
CA PHE A 50 -9.21 -11.43 1.61
C PHE A 50 -9.61 -12.87 1.35
N THR A 51 -9.79 -13.20 0.08
CA THR A 51 -10.10 -14.56 -0.34
C THR A 51 -8.81 -15.34 -0.56
N GLU A 52 -8.85 -16.66 -0.41
CA GLU A 52 -7.73 -17.54 -0.79
C GLU A 52 -7.69 -17.76 -2.31
N ASN A 53 -8.85 -18.00 -2.93
CA ASN A 53 -8.98 -18.39 -4.34
C ASN A 53 -9.96 -17.51 -5.16
N GLY A 54 -10.29 -16.31 -4.69
CA GLY A 54 -11.22 -15.40 -5.38
C GLY A 54 -10.59 -14.67 -6.56
N TRP A 55 -10.08 -15.42 -7.54
CA TRP A 55 -9.44 -14.89 -8.73
C TRP A 55 -10.45 -14.39 -9.74
N VAL A 56 -10.21 -13.20 -10.29
CA VAL A 56 -10.99 -12.61 -11.38
C VAL A 56 -10.05 -12.35 -12.56
N GLN A 57 -10.46 -12.79 -13.75
CA GLN A 57 -9.69 -12.55 -14.96
C GLN A 57 -9.64 -11.04 -15.27
N SER A 58 -8.44 -10.52 -15.48
CA SER A 58 -8.23 -9.15 -15.91
C SER A 58 -8.08 -9.08 -17.43
N TYR A 59 -7.07 -9.76 -17.98
CA TYR A 59 -6.86 -9.88 -19.43
C TYR A 59 -5.96 -11.07 -19.76
N GLY A 60 -6.25 -11.78 -20.86
CA GLY A 60 -5.49 -12.97 -21.25
C GLY A 60 -5.42 -14.01 -20.13
N SER A 61 -4.22 -14.43 -19.75
CA SER A 61 -3.96 -15.33 -18.61
C SER A 61 -3.70 -14.61 -17.28
N ARG A 62 -3.84 -13.27 -17.22
CA ARG A 62 -3.62 -12.48 -16.00
C ARG A 62 -4.90 -12.38 -15.19
N CYS A 63 -4.82 -12.81 -13.94
CA CYS A 63 -5.90 -12.70 -12.96
C CYS A 63 -5.47 -11.80 -11.81
N VAL A 64 -6.45 -11.15 -11.19
CA VAL A 64 -6.31 -10.37 -9.96
C VAL A 64 -7.10 -11.02 -8.84
N LYS A 65 -6.66 -10.84 -7.59
CA LYS A 65 -7.35 -11.32 -6.39
C LYS A 65 -7.83 -10.12 -5.56
N PRO A 66 -8.91 -9.45 -6.01
CA PRO A 66 -9.36 -8.22 -5.39
C PRO A 66 -9.88 -8.45 -3.95
N PRO A 67 -9.57 -7.55 -3.00
CA PRO A 67 -10.12 -7.62 -1.66
C PRO A 67 -11.62 -7.34 -1.62
N ILE A 68 -12.26 -7.68 -0.49
CA ILE A 68 -13.67 -7.45 -0.25
C ILE A 68 -13.82 -6.48 0.93
N ILE A 69 -14.66 -5.45 0.78
CA ILE A 69 -15.10 -4.63 1.91
C ILE A 69 -16.41 -5.23 2.42
N TYR A 70 -16.41 -5.78 3.63
CA TYR A 70 -17.59 -6.42 4.22
C TYR A 70 -18.29 -5.57 5.29
N GLY A 71 -17.68 -4.47 5.71
CA GLY A 71 -18.21 -3.62 6.78
C GLY A 71 -17.57 -2.23 6.81
N ASP A 72 -17.80 -1.51 7.90
CA ASP A 72 -17.28 -0.16 8.07
C ASP A 72 -15.76 -0.15 8.19
N VAL A 73 -15.14 0.70 7.38
CA VAL A 73 -13.68 0.81 7.30
C VAL A 73 -13.15 1.76 8.36
N SER A 74 -12.13 1.32 9.09
CA SER A 74 -11.38 2.16 10.03
C SER A 74 -9.92 1.76 10.11
N ARG A 75 -9.06 2.75 10.38
CA ARG A 75 -7.61 2.56 10.52
C ARG A 75 -7.23 2.43 11.99
N LEU A 76 -6.87 1.21 12.40
CA LEU A 76 -6.55 0.90 13.81
C LEU A 76 -5.13 1.31 14.21
N ALA A 77 -4.17 1.29 13.27
CA ALA A 77 -2.76 1.55 13.53
C ALA A 77 -2.10 2.36 12.38
N PRO A 78 -0.91 2.95 12.60
CA PRO A 78 -0.11 3.52 11.51
C PRO A 78 0.37 2.43 10.55
N MET A 79 0.17 2.63 9.25
CA MET A 79 0.46 1.61 8.24
C MET A 79 1.89 1.71 7.69
N THR A 80 2.22 2.85 7.07
CA THR A 80 3.48 3.03 6.32
C THR A 80 4.57 3.76 7.10
N VAL A 81 4.21 4.35 8.25
CA VAL A 81 5.08 5.25 9.04
C VAL A 81 6.40 4.59 9.40
N ARG A 82 6.40 3.29 9.74
CA ARG A 82 7.62 2.54 10.08
C ARG A 82 8.64 2.57 8.95
N TRP A 83 8.20 2.30 7.72
CA TRP A 83 9.06 2.19 6.55
C TRP A 83 9.50 3.55 6.04
N SER A 84 8.57 4.51 5.98
CA SER A 84 8.90 5.89 5.59
C SER A 84 9.90 6.53 6.55
N ARG A 85 9.76 6.32 7.87
CA ARG A 85 10.74 6.78 8.87
C ARG A 85 12.11 6.13 8.69
N PHE A 86 12.15 4.82 8.46
CA PHE A 86 13.41 4.13 8.22
C PHE A 86 14.11 4.64 6.96
N ALA A 87 13.39 4.77 5.85
CA ALA A 87 13.96 5.28 4.59
C ALA A 87 14.42 6.74 4.70
N GLN A 88 13.68 7.59 5.41
CA GLN A 88 14.12 8.96 5.68
C GLN A 88 15.35 9.01 6.58
N SER A 89 15.54 8.07 7.51
CA SER A 89 16.68 8.06 8.43
C SER A 89 18.03 7.74 7.79
N ILE A 90 18.02 7.18 6.57
CA ILE A 90 19.23 6.76 5.85
C ILE A 90 19.69 7.77 4.78
N THR A 91 19.01 8.91 4.64
CA THR A 91 19.38 10.00 3.72
C THR A 91 19.08 11.37 4.33
N LYS A 92 19.78 12.41 3.86
CA LYS A 92 19.47 13.81 4.18
C LYS A 92 18.46 14.44 3.20
N ARG A 93 18.28 13.85 2.02
CA ARG A 93 17.31 14.35 1.03
C ARG A 93 15.87 14.04 1.51
N PRO A 94 14.86 14.88 1.19
CA PRO A 94 13.48 14.60 1.54
C PRO A 94 12.99 13.27 0.95
N MET A 95 12.31 12.45 1.76
CA MET A 95 11.73 11.17 1.38
C MET A 95 10.21 11.29 1.25
N LYS A 96 9.66 10.88 0.09
CA LYS A 96 8.22 10.91 -0.15
C LYS A 96 7.52 9.74 0.54
N GLY A 97 6.44 10.05 1.26
CA GLY A 97 5.53 9.03 1.80
C GLY A 97 4.57 8.52 0.73
N MET A 98 4.46 7.20 0.59
CA MET A 98 3.62 6.57 -0.43
C MET A 98 2.34 6.00 0.18
N LEU A 99 1.20 6.43 -0.35
CA LEU A 99 -0.15 6.09 0.09
C LEU A 99 -1.05 5.87 -1.14
N THR A 100 -1.95 4.90 -1.07
CA THR A 100 -2.95 4.65 -2.12
C THR A 100 -4.21 5.47 -1.84
N GLY A 101 -4.63 6.26 -2.83
CA GLY A 101 -5.82 7.10 -2.70
C GLY A 101 -7.11 6.28 -2.51
N PRO A 102 -8.12 6.80 -1.81
CA PRO A 102 -9.34 6.04 -1.47
C PRO A 102 -10.17 5.66 -2.70
N VAL A 103 -10.08 6.44 -3.78
CA VAL A 103 -10.76 6.11 -5.05
C VAL A 103 -10.15 4.85 -5.68
N THR A 104 -8.83 4.70 -5.64
CA THR A 104 -8.15 3.51 -6.16
C THR A 104 -8.48 2.30 -5.31
N VAL A 105 -8.47 2.44 -3.98
CA VAL A 105 -8.86 1.36 -3.07
C VAL A 105 -10.31 0.92 -3.34
N LEU A 106 -11.23 1.86 -3.51
CA LEU A 106 -12.64 1.56 -3.80
C LEU A 106 -12.86 0.90 -5.17
N HIS A 107 -12.04 1.21 -6.18
CA HIS A 107 -12.14 0.54 -7.49
C HIS A 107 -11.38 -0.78 -7.55
N GLY A 108 -10.40 -0.99 -6.67
CA GLY A 108 -9.61 -2.22 -6.61
C GLY A 108 -10.28 -3.36 -5.84
N VAL A 109 -11.38 -3.10 -5.13
CA VAL A 109 -12.15 -4.13 -4.41
C VAL A 109 -13.13 -4.85 -5.34
N LEU A 110 -13.44 -6.10 -5.01
CA LEU A 110 -14.37 -6.94 -5.76
C LEU A 110 -15.81 -6.44 -5.59
N PHE A 111 -16.22 -6.34 -4.33
CA PHE A 111 -17.50 -5.77 -3.91
C PHE A 111 -17.33 -5.07 -2.56
N ALA A 112 -18.23 -4.12 -2.32
CA ALA A 112 -18.36 -3.43 -1.05
C ALA A 112 -19.76 -3.66 -0.47
N MET A 113 -19.86 -4.54 0.52
CA MET A 113 -21.11 -4.91 1.20
C MET A 113 -21.39 -3.91 2.34
N THR A 114 -21.61 -2.65 1.97
CA THR A 114 -21.85 -1.58 2.94
C THR A 114 -23.21 -0.96 2.72
N ASN A 115 -23.85 -0.50 3.79
CA ASN A 115 -25.08 0.29 3.72
C ASN A 115 -24.85 1.74 3.24
N HIS A 116 -23.58 2.10 2.98
CA HIS A 116 -23.16 3.43 2.57
C HIS A 116 -23.11 3.54 1.03
N GLY A 117 -23.45 4.72 0.52
CA GLY A 117 -23.20 5.02 -0.90
C GLY A 117 -21.69 5.09 -1.20
N ARG A 118 -21.29 4.82 -2.46
CA ARG A 118 -19.87 4.82 -2.89
C ARG A 118 -19.08 6.07 -2.44
N ARG A 119 -19.71 7.24 -2.47
CA ARG A 119 -19.10 8.50 -2.01
C ARG A 119 -18.81 8.51 -0.50
N GLN A 120 -19.70 7.95 0.31
CA GLN A 120 -19.53 7.89 1.77
C GLN A 120 -18.42 6.89 2.12
N LEU A 121 -18.41 5.72 1.46
CA LEU A 121 -17.35 4.72 1.62
C LEU A 121 -15.97 5.27 1.20
N CYS A 122 -15.91 6.00 0.08
CA CYS A 122 -14.68 6.67 -0.34
C CYS A 122 -14.17 7.68 0.70
N LYS A 123 -15.07 8.32 1.46
CA LYS A 123 -14.69 9.25 2.53
C LYS A 123 -14.23 8.51 3.79
N SER A 124 -14.82 7.37 4.14
CA SER A 124 -14.42 6.60 5.32
C SER A 124 -13.06 5.94 5.17
N LEU A 125 -12.68 5.56 3.95
CA LEU A 125 -11.37 4.96 3.65
C LEU A 125 -10.17 5.82 4.07
N TRP A 126 -10.34 7.15 4.15
CA TRP A 126 -9.25 8.08 4.43
C TRP A 126 -9.50 9.01 5.63
N ARG A 127 -10.43 8.62 6.51
CA ARG A 127 -10.62 9.22 7.83
C ARG A 127 -9.76 8.47 8.85
#